data_AF-A0A4W6CGM0-F1
#
_entry.id   AF-A0A4W6CGM0-F1
#
_cell.length_a   1.000
_cell.length_b   1.000
_cell.length_c   1.000
_cell.angle_alpha   90.00
_cell.angle_beta   90.00
_cell.angle_gamma   90.00
#
_symmetry.space_group_name_H-M   'P 1'
#
loop_
_entity.id
_entity.type
_entity.pdbx_description
1 polymer ?
#
loop_
_entity_poly.entity_id
_entity_poly.type
_entity_poly.pdbx_seq_one_letter_code
_entity_poly.pdbx_strand_id
1 'polypeptide(L)'
;MTWSTFPVDNLLCRCLGISITVWWTFLFVFIIIPAVFGVSFGMRRFYMRTLLKIFEWAMLRMEMGAKEKNQELYKPYSNGIIAKEPPSSLQQEMQELRGSAGCLRSEPEFEMADIFYFCRRGVESIVDDEVTKCFSAQELESWNLLTRSNYNFRHISLRVTVLWGFGVLVRYGVLLPLRVTLAVTGISLLLVLTTLVGFLPNRELRSFLSEKVHLMCYRICVRALTAIITYHNRENKPQNGGICVANHTTPIDVIILANDGCYSLVGQAHGGLMGMIQRAMVKSSPHIWFERSEVKDRHLVAKRLGDHVADKTKQPILIFPEGTCINNTSVMMFKKGSFEIACTVYPVAIKYDPRFGDAFWNSSKFGMVNYLLRMMSSWAIVCSVWYLPPMNREEGEDAVQFANRVKAAIAAQGGLVDLIWDGGLKRTKVKDAFKEEQQKLYSQVLVGEQDQEDQSGDRQLEEENPEGDRNNQDSSKGQ
;
A
#
# COMPACT_ATOMS: atom_id res chain seq x y z
N MET A 1 15.18 -47.07 -42.42
CA MET A 1 14.39 -46.34 -41.40
C MET A 1 13.99 -45.00 -41.96
N THR A 2 12.89 -44.97 -42.71
CA THR A 2 12.27 -43.74 -43.21
C THR A 2 11.31 -43.23 -42.14
N TRP A 3 11.64 -42.09 -41.54
CA TRP A 3 10.74 -41.41 -40.60
C TRP A 3 9.61 -40.77 -41.38
N SER A 4 8.41 -41.31 -41.22
CA SER A 4 7.16 -40.73 -41.71
C SER A 4 6.85 -39.46 -40.91
N THR A 5 7.12 -38.28 -41.47
CA THR A 5 6.56 -37.02 -40.97
C THR A 5 5.12 -36.90 -41.48
N PHE A 6 4.14 -36.89 -40.56
CA PHE A 6 2.72 -36.83 -40.92
C PHE A 6 2.35 -35.44 -41.49
N PRO A 7 1.48 -35.35 -42.53
CA PRO A 7 0.99 -34.07 -43.07
C PRO A 7 0.24 -33.20 -42.05
N VAL A 8 -0.28 -33.83 -40.99
CA VAL A 8 -1.02 -33.19 -39.90
C VAL A 8 -0.12 -32.26 -39.08
N ASP A 9 1.17 -32.61 -38.92
CA ASP A 9 2.14 -31.78 -38.22
C ASP A 9 2.37 -30.45 -38.94
N ASN A 10 2.32 -30.46 -40.28
CA ASN A 10 2.54 -29.26 -41.10
C ASN A 10 1.33 -28.32 -41.05
N LEU A 11 0.09 -28.84 -41.01
CA LEU A 11 -1.12 -28.01 -40.89
C LEU A 11 -1.27 -27.45 -39.47
N LEU A 12 -1.04 -28.27 -38.43
CA LEU A 12 -1.09 -27.82 -37.04
C LEU A 12 -0.03 -26.74 -36.78
N CYS A 13 1.22 -26.96 -37.23
CA CYS A 13 2.29 -25.97 -37.11
C CYS A 13 1.98 -24.68 -37.90
N ARG A 14 1.36 -24.77 -39.09
CA ARG A 14 0.93 -23.59 -39.85
C ARG A 14 -0.19 -22.83 -39.14
N CYS A 15 -1.22 -23.52 -38.64
CA CYS A 15 -2.31 -22.89 -37.90
C CYS A 15 -1.82 -22.27 -36.59
N LEU A 16 -0.93 -22.94 -35.86
CA LEU A 16 -0.25 -22.40 -34.67
C LEU A 16 0.61 -21.19 -35.05
N GLY A 17 1.37 -21.25 -36.14
CA GLY A 17 2.19 -20.15 -36.63
C GLY A 17 1.36 -18.91 -37.00
N ILE A 18 0.24 -19.10 -37.70
CA ILE A 18 -0.70 -18.01 -38.03
C ILE A 18 -1.30 -17.43 -36.74
N SER A 19 -1.77 -18.28 -35.83
CA SER A 19 -2.35 -17.85 -34.55
C SER A 19 -1.35 -17.04 -33.71
N ILE A 20 -0.11 -17.51 -33.62
CA ILE A 20 1.00 -16.80 -32.93
C ILE A 20 1.28 -15.46 -33.62
N THR A 21 1.34 -15.44 -34.95
CA THR A 21 1.62 -14.21 -35.71
C THR A 21 0.52 -13.18 -35.52
N VAL A 22 -0.76 -13.59 -35.62
CA VAL A 22 -1.93 -12.74 -35.37
C VAL A 22 -1.93 -12.21 -33.94
N TRP A 23 -1.63 -13.07 -32.96
CA TRP A 23 -1.52 -12.67 -31.56
C TRP A 23 -0.43 -11.61 -31.35
N TRP A 24 0.76 -11.81 -31.90
CA TRP A 24 1.86 -10.84 -31.80
C TRP A 24 1.57 -9.54 -32.54
N THR A 25 0.94 -9.58 -33.72
CA THR A 25 0.52 -8.35 -34.41
C THR A 25 -0.52 -7.59 -33.61
N PHE A 26 -1.49 -8.28 -33.01
CA PHE A 26 -2.47 -7.66 -32.13
C PHE A 26 -1.80 -7.02 -30.89
N LEU A 27 -0.88 -7.74 -30.23
CA LEU A 27 -0.10 -7.21 -29.12
C LEU A 27 0.71 -5.97 -29.54
N PHE A 28 1.38 -6.02 -30.68
CA PHE A 28 2.20 -4.91 -31.15
C PHE A 28 1.35 -3.67 -31.45
N VAL A 29 0.28 -3.82 -32.25
CA VAL A 29 -0.58 -2.73 -32.70
C VAL A 29 -1.43 -2.14 -31.59
N PHE A 30 -2.04 -2.97 -30.74
CA PHE A 30 -3.00 -2.49 -29.75
C PHE A 30 -2.40 -2.24 -28.37
N ILE A 31 -1.18 -2.72 -28.11
CA ILE A 31 -0.57 -2.61 -26.78
C ILE A 31 0.76 -1.86 -26.82
N ILE A 32 1.74 -2.30 -27.62
CA ILE A 32 3.09 -1.71 -27.64
C ILE A 32 3.05 -0.30 -28.24
N ILE A 33 2.48 -0.13 -29.44
CA ILE A 33 2.39 1.18 -30.10
C ILE A 33 1.69 2.22 -29.19
N PRO A 34 0.50 1.96 -28.63
CA PRO A 34 -0.14 2.89 -27.72
C PRO A 34 0.63 3.10 -26.40
N ALA A 35 1.44 2.13 -25.96
CA ALA A 35 2.29 2.30 -24.78
C ALA A 35 3.41 3.31 -25.03
N VAL A 36 4.05 3.22 -26.20
CA VAL A 36 5.08 4.17 -26.64
C VAL A 36 4.49 5.58 -26.72
N PHE A 37 3.38 5.75 -27.43
CA PHE A 37 2.77 7.08 -27.63
C PHE A 37 1.92 7.58 -26.46
N GLY A 38 1.65 6.74 -25.45
CA GLY A 38 0.82 7.11 -24.31
C GLY A 38 -0.68 7.28 -24.64
N VAL A 39 -1.14 6.76 -25.78
CA VAL A 39 -2.52 6.88 -26.23
C VAL A 39 -3.37 5.72 -25.70
N SER A 40 -4.68 5.96 -25.52
CA SER A 40 -5.65 4.91 -25.25
C SER A 40 -6.83 4.99 -26.23
N PHE A 41 -7.26 3.86 -26.77
CA PHE A 41 -8.35 3.79 -27.77
C PHE A 41 -9.77 3.96 -27.18
N GLY A 42 -9.92 4.55 -26.00
CA GLY A 42 -11.24 4.79 -25.36
C GLY A 42 -12.00 3.53 -24.88
N MET A 43 -11.64 2.33 -25.35
CA MET A 43 -12.26 1.04 -24.98
C MET A 43 -12.36 0.81 -23.46
N ARG A 44 -11.40 1.35 -22.70
CA ARG A 44 -11.39 1.22 -21.22
C ARG A 44 -12.58 1.90 -20.55
N ARG A 45 -13.00 3.08 -21.04
CA ARG A 45 -14.16 3.80 -20.48
C ARG A 45 -15.46 3.05 -20.73
N PHE A 46 -15.59 2.46 -21.92
CA PHE A 46 -16.74 1.62 -22.25
C PHE A 46 -16.77 0.36 -21.37
N TYR A 47 -15.65 -0.35 -21.26
CA TYR A 47 -15.51 -1.53 -20.39
C TYR A 47 -15.91 -1.23 -18.94
N MET A 48 -15.43 -0.12 -18.37
CA MET A 48 -15.77 0.33 -17.02
C MET A 48 -17.26 0.59 -16.83
N ARG A 49 -17.88 1.35 -17.74
CA ARG A 49 -19.32 1.63 -17.68
C ARG A 49 -20.13 0.35 -17.74
N THR A 50 -19.72 -0.60 -18.58
CA THR A 50 -20.38 -1.92 -18.68
C THR A 50 -20.24 -2.71 -17.38
N LEU A 51 -19.04 -2.78 -16.79
CA LEU A 51 -18.83 -3.47 -15.52
C LEU A 51 -19.64 -2.85 -14.37
N LEU A 52 -19.66 -1.52 -14.24
CA LEU A 52 -20.44 -0.85 -13.21
C LEU A 52 -21.93 -1.18 -13.31
N LYS A 53 -22.49 -1.11 -14.53
CA LYS A 53 -23.88 -1.51 -14.77
C LYS A 53 -24.15 -2.96 -14.40
N ILE A 54 -23.19 -3.86 -14.65
CA ILE A 54 -23.31 -5.28 -14.27
C ILE A 54 -23.27 -5.43 -12.74
N PHE A 55 -22.38 -4.73 -12.04
CA PHE A 55 -22.26 -4.79 -10.58
C PHE A 55 -23.50 -4.21 -9.89
N GLU A 56 -23.99 -3.07 -10.36
CA GLU A 56 -25.21 -2.43 -9.88
C GLU A 56 -26.43 -3.34 -10.09
N TRP A 57 -26.56 -3.93 -11.28
CA TRP A 57 -27.62 -4.90 -11.55
C TRP A 57 -27.52 -6.12 -10.61
N ALA A 58 -26.32 -6.67 -10.42
CA ALA A 58 -26.12 -7.83 -9.53
C ALA A 58 -26.47 -7.49 -8.08
N MET A 59 -26.07 -6.31 -7.61
CA MET A 59 -26.38 -5.79 -6.27
C MET A 59 -27.88 -5.65 -6.06
N LEU A 60 -28.59 -4.94 -6.94
CA LEU A 60 -30.05 -4.76 -6.86
C LEU A 60 -30.78 -6.11 -6.80
N ARG A 61 -30.32 -7.10 -7.57
CA ARG A 61 -30.88 -8.46 -7.53
C ARG A 61 -30.63 -9.17 -6.20
N MET A 62 -29.46 -8.99 -5.59
CA MET A 62 -29.16 -9.54 -4.28
C MET A 62 -30.02 -8.88 -3.20
N GLU A 63 -30.17 -7.57 -3.23
CA GLU A 63 -30.99 -6.81 -2.27
C GLU A 63 -32.45 -7.22 -2.34
N MET A 64 -33.02 -7.34 -3.53
CA MET A 64 -34.39 -7.85 -3.70
C MET A 64 -34.54 -9.26 -3.13
N GLY A 65 -33.59 -10.16 -3.42
CA GLY A 65 -33.64 -11.53 -2.89
C GLY A 65 -33.45 -11.62 -1.38
N ALA A 66 -32.72 -10.67 -0.78
CA ALA A 66 -32.56 -10.57 0.67
C ALA A 66 -33.83 -10.02 1.34
N LYS A 67 -34.44 -8.98 0.75
CA LYS A 67 -35.74 -8.43 1.16
C LYS A 67 -36.84 -9.50 1.11
N GLU A 68 -36.93 -10.28 0.03
CA GLU A 68 -37.88 -11.39 -0.08
C GLU A 68 -37.71 -12.45 1.02
N LYS A 69 -36.49 -12.63 1.52
CA LYS A 69 -36.15 -13.63 2.55
C LYS A 69 -36.14 -13.06 3.98
N ASN A 70 -36.49 -11.79 4.18
CA ASN A 70 -36.31 -11.07 5.46
C ASN A 70 -34.89 -11.23 6.04
N GLN A 71 -33.88 -11.19 5.17
CA GLN A 71 -32.48 -11.28 5.57
C GLN A 71 -31.77 -9.95 5.33
N GLU A 72 -30.96 -9.52 6.28
CA GLU A 72 -30.00 -8.44 6.05
C GLU A 72 -28.88 -8.94 5.14
N LEU A 73 -28.73 -8.30 3.97
CA LEU A 73 -27.70 -8.66 2.99
C LEU A 73 -26.31 -8.22 3.45
N TYR A 74 -26.25 -7.10 4.17
CA TYR A 74 -25.05 -6.49 4.69
C TYR A 74 -25.26 -6.19 6.17
N LYS A 75 -24.27 -6.52 7.01
CA LYS A 75 -24.24 -5.98 8.37
C LYS A 75 -23.86 -4.50 8.26
N PRO A 76 -24.61 -3.57 8.89
CA PRO A 76 -24.15 -2.19 9.00
C PRO A 76 -22.78 -2.19 9.69
N TYR A 77 -21.78 -1.60 9.05
CA TYR A 77 -20.48 -1.39 9.68
C TYR A 77 -20.63 -0.20 10.63
N SER A 78 -21.00 -0.48 11.88
CA SER A 78 -21.04 0.52 12.94
C SER A 78 -19.61 0.75 13.43
N ASN A 79 -18.87 1.65 12.79
CA ASN A 79 -17.81 2.35 13.53
C ASN A 79 -18.50 3.16 14.63
N GLY A 80 -18.10 2.99 15.89
CA GLY A 80 -18.76 3.66 17.02
C GLY A 80 -19.94 2.89 17.62
N ILE A 81 -19.82 1.56 17.78
CA ILE A 81 -20.68 0.79 18.71
C ILE A 81 -20.60 1.41 20.11
N ILE A 82 -19.44 1.98 20.44
CA ILE A 82 -19.15 2.62 21.71
C ILE A 82 -19.19 4.13 21.48
N ALA A 83 -20.04 4.82 22.24
CA ALA A 83 -20.01 6.28 22.30
C ALA A 83 -18.70 6.72 22.95
N LYS A 84 -17.82 7.37 22.17
CA LYS A 84 -16.60 7.97 22.72
C LYS A 84 -16.99 9.28 23.40
N GLU A 85 -16.97 9.29 24.72
CA GLU A 85 -16.98 10.54 25.48
C GLU A 85 -15.67 11.31 25.21
N PRO A 86 -15.65 12.64 25.33
CA PRO A 86 -14.43 13.43 25.13
C PRO A 86 -13.31 12.89 26.04
N PRO A 87 -12.03 13.00 25.62
CA PRO A 87 -10.91 12.45 26.39
C PRO A 87 -10.85 13.11 27.77
N SER A 88 -11.38 12.44 28.78
CA SER A 88 -11.19 12.75 30.19
C SER A 88 -9.84 12.18 30.63
N SER A 89 -9.23 12.78 31.66
CA SER A 89 -8.00 12.23 32.20
C SER A 89 -8.28 10.85 32.81
N LEU A 90 -7.31 9.93 32.73
CA LEU A 90 -7.42 8.58 33.32
C LEU A 90 -7.86 8.65 34.79
N GLN A 91 -7.39 9.66 35.51
CA GLN A 91 -7.77 9.94 36.89
C GLN A 91 -9.26 10.29 37.05
N GLN A 92 -9.84 11.06 36.12
CA GLN A 92 -11.24 11.45 36.16
C GLN A 92 -12.17 10.25 35.86
N GLU A 93 -11.87 9.44 34.83
CA GLU A 93 -12.66 8.24 34.52
C GLU A 93 -12.64 7.23 35.67
N MET A 94 -11.47 7.08 36.30
CA MET A 94 -11.33 6.22 37.47
C MET A 94 -12.09 6.78 38.68
N GLN A 95 -12.03 8.09 38.94
CA GLN A 95 -12.79 8.72 40.02
C GLN A 95 -14.30 8.61 39.83
N GLU A 96 -14.80 8.69 38.59
CA GLU A 96 -16.22 8.47 38.29
C GLU A 96 -16.65 7.02 38.56
N LEU A 97 -15.81 6.05 38.21
CA LEU A 97 -16.04 4.63 38.53
C LEU A 97 -16.06 4.41 40.05
N ARG A 98 -15.11 5.00 40.78
CA ARG A 98 -15.03 4.92 42.25
C ARG A 98 -16.19 5.65 42.94
N GLY A 99 -16.58 6.82 42.44
CA GLY A 99 -17.66 7.68 42.98
C GLY A 99 -19.06 7.07 42.88
N SER A 100 -19.25 6.05 42.03
CA SER A 100 -20.49 5.26 42.00
C SER A 100 -20.64 4.32 43.20
N ALA A 101 -19.54 4.00 43.90
CA ALA A 101 -19.50 3.25 45.15
C ALA A 101 -19.26 4.23 46.32
N GLY A 102 -20.34 4.71 46.95
CA GLY A 102 -20.27 5.79 47.93
C GLY A 102 -19.31 5.55 49.09
N CYS A 103 -18.17 6.26 49.10
CA CYS A 103 -17.49 6.80 50.28
C CYS A 103 -16.34 7.72 49.82
N LEU A 104 -16.33 8.99 50.25
CA LEU A 104 -15.15 9.86 50.09
C LEU A 104 -13.99 9.29 50.91
N ARG A 105 -13.08 8.55 50.29
CA ARG A 105 -11.77 8.24 50.86
C ARG A 105 -10.73 9.14 50.21
N SER A 106 -9.92 9.78 51.06
CA SER A 106 -8.96 10.81 50.70
C SER A 106 -7.57 10.25 50.35
N GLU A 107 -7.35 8.95 50.48
CA GLU A 107 -6.03 8.35 50.22
C GLU A 107 -6.01 7.64 48.87
N PRO A 108 -4.95 7.85 48.06
CA PRO A 108 -4.78 7.17 46.79
C PRO A 108 -4.44 5.71 47.08
N GLU A 109 -5.46 4.84 47.13
CA GLU A 109 -5.27 3.40 47.22
C GLU A 109 -5.81 2.71 45.96
N PHE A 110 -5.37 1.47 45.76
CA PHE A 110 -5.94 0.57 44.77
C PHE A 110 -7.37 0.18 45.17
N GLU A 111 -8.32 0.33 44.25
CA GLU A 111 -9.68 -0.15 44.44
C GLU A 111 -9.98 -1.29 43.48
N MET A 112 -10.74 -2.30 43.94
CA MET A 112 -11.15 -3.41 43.07
C MET A 112 -11.98 -2.94 41.87
N ALA A 113 -12.63 -1.77 41.98
CA ALA A 113 -13.35 -1.12 40.89
C ALA A 113 -12.43 -0.73 39.71
N ASP A 114 -11.14 -0.47 39.97
CA ASP A 114 -10.15 -0.11 38.95
C ASP A 114 -9.97 -1.22 37.90
N ILE A 115 -10.26 -2.48 38.26
CA ILE A 115 -10.23 -3.61 37.30
C ILE A 115 -11.27 -3.41 36.20
N PHE A 116 -12.46 -2.90 36.52
CA PHE A 116 -13.51 -2.67 35.53
C PHE A 116 -13.11 -1.61 34.51
N TYR A 117 -12.34 -0.61 34.93
CA TYR A 117 -11.74 0.37 34.02
C TYR A 117 -10.92 -0.33 32.94
N PHE A 118 -9.92 -1.13 33.34
CA PHE A 118 -9.04 -1.81 32.38
C PHE A 118 -9.76 -2.87 31.55
N CYS A 119 -10.72 -3.59 32.13
CA CYS A 119 -11.57 -4.52 31.38
C CYS A 119 -12.37 -3.78 30.29
N ARG A 120 -13.00 -2.64 30.64
CA ARG A 120 -13.72 -1.79 29.69
C ARG A 120 -12.80 -1.30 28.58
N ARG A 121 -11.65 -0.70 28.93
CA ARG A 121 -10.64 -0.22 27.96
C ARG A 121 -10.11 -1.33 27.05
N GLY A 122 -9.93 -2.54 27.58
CA GLY A 122 -9.53 -3.71 26.81
C GLY A 122 -10.58 -4.15 25.80
N VAL A 123 -11.85 -4.21 26.22
CA VAL A 123 -12.98 -4.51 25.31
C VAL A 123 -13.15 -3.42 24.27
N GLU A 124 -13.08 -2.15 24.66
CA GLU A 124 -13.10 -0.99 23.75
C GLU A 124 -12.03 -1.10 22.67
N SER A 125 -10.78 -1.42 23.07
CA SER A 125 -9.66 -1.56 22.13
C SER A 125 -9.83 -2.73 21.15
N ILE A 126 -10.54 -3.80 21.56
CA ILE A 126 -10.84 -4.94 20.68
C ILE A 126 -11.96 -4.57 19.69
N VAL A 127 -13.01 -3.90 20.16
CA VAL A 127 -14.16 -3.51 19.34
C VAL A 127 -13.76 -2.42 18.33
N ASP A 128 -13.08 -1.38 18.81
CA ASP A 128 -12.56 -0.26 18.02
C ASP A 128 -11.10 -0.46 17.64
N ASP A 129 -10.74 -1.67 17.20
CA ASP A 129 -9.38 -1.95 16.71
C ASP A 129 -9.07 -1.12 15.46
N GLU A 130 -8.32 -0.04 15.66
CA GLU A 130 -7.89 0.89 14.61
C GLU A 130 -6.66 0.38 13.83
N VAL A 131 -5.93 -0.62 14.36
CA VAL A 131 -4.63 -1.03 13.82
C VAL A 131 -4.76 -2.28 12.96
N THR A 132 -5.30 -3.38 13.50
CA THR A 132 -5.30 -4.67 12.80
C THR A 132 -6.25 -4.69 11.61
N LYS A 133 -7.35 -3.91 11.68
CA LYS A 133 -8.28 -3.69 10.56
C LYS A 133 -7.57 -3.11 9.33
N CYS A 134 -6.60 -2.22 9.54
CA CYS A 134 -5.81 -1.60 8.47
C CYS A 134 -4.91 -2.59 7.71
N PHE A 135 -4.65 -3.78 8.26
CA PHE A 135 -3.89 -4.84 7.62
C PHE A 135 -4.77 -5.97 7.04
N SER A 136 -6.08 -5.71 6.94
CA SER A 136 -7.05 -6.61 6.36
C SER A 136 -7.66 -6.01 5.09
N ALA A 137 -8.09 -6.90 4.18
CA ALA A 137 -8.78 -6.50 2.95
C ALA A 137 -9.98 -5.61 3.32
N GLN A 138 -10.17 -4.53 2.57
CA GLN A 138 -11.32 -3.65 2.78
C GLN A 138 -12.61 -4.46 2.52
N GLU A 139 -13.50 -4.49 3.51
CA GLU A 139 -14.81 -5.09 3.35
C GLU A 139 -15.67 -4.21 2.44
N LEU A 140 -16.30 -4.84 1.45
CA LEU A 140 -17.12 -4.16 0.46
C LEU A 140 -18.59 -4.32 0.79
N GLU A 141 -19.30 -3.20 0.82
CA GLU A 141 -20.77 -3.17 0.83
C GLU A 141 -21.36 -3.64 -0.50
N SER A 142 -20.59 -3.65 -1.59
CA SER A 142 -21.07 -4.04 -2.92
C SER A 142 -20.44 -5.34 -3.40
N TRP A 143 -21.23 -6.26 -3.96
CA TRP A 143 -20.66 -7.46 -4.56
C TRP A 143 -20.21 -7.21 -6.02
N ASN A 144 -18.96 -7.55 -6.31
CA ASN A 144 -18.28 -7.30 -7.58
C ASN A 144 -18.01 -8.57 -8.40
N LEU A 145 -18.78 -9.64 -8.16
CA LEU A 145 -18.60 -10.96 -8.78
C LEU A 145 -17.24 -11.62 -8.48
N LEU A 146 -16.48 -11.12 -7.50
CA LEU A 146 -15.28 -11.76 -6.97
C LEU A 146 -15.62 -12.44 -5.65
N THR A 147 -15.46 -13.75 -5.58
CA THR A 147 -15.71 -14.55 -4.37
C THR A 147 -14.72 -14.24 -3.25
N ARG A 148 -13.52 -13.74 -3.58
CA ARG A 148 -12.46 -13.44 -2.60
C ARG A 148 -12.61 -12.11 -1.86
N SER A 149 -13.49 -11.22 -2.31
CA SER A 149 -13.74 -9.91 -1.69
C SER A 149 -15.09 -9.86 -0.98
N ASN A 150 -15.76 -11.00 -0.79
CA ASN A 150 -16.99 -11.09 -0.03
C ASN A 150 -16.93 -12.31 0.89
N TYR A 151 -16.89 -12.06 2.20
CA TYR A 151 -16.77 -13.08 3.25
C TYR A 151 -18.08 -13.83 3.53
N ASN A 152 -19.23 -13.31 3.07
CA ASN A 152 -20.56 -13.84 3.35
C ASN A 152 -21.27 -14.33 2.08
N PHE A 153 -20.59 -15.13 1.25
CA PHE A 153 -21.22 -15.72 0.07
C PHE A 153 -22.22 -16.83 0.47
N ARG A 154 -23.44 -16.43 0.86
CA ARG A 154 -24.58 -17.35 1.02
C ARG A 154 -25.38 -17.36 -0.28
N HIS A 155 -25.65 -18.57 -0.79
CA HIS A 155 -26.27 -18.87 -2.08
C HIS A 155 -27.14 -17.75 -2.68
N ILE A 156 -26.56 -17.06 -3.65
CA ILE A 156 -27.24 -16.05 -4.46
C ILE A 156 -28.00 -16.76 -5.58
N SER A 157 -29.13 -16.19 -6.00
CA SER A 157 -30.02 -16.74 -7.05
C SER A 157 -29.29 -17.37 -8.26
N LEU A 158 -29.91 -18.36 -8.90
CA LEU A 158 -29.34 -19.11 -10.03
C LEU A 158 -28.83 -18.19 -11.16
N ARG A 159 -29.56 -17.10 -11.48
CA ARG A 159 -29.17 -16.13 -12.52
C ARG A 159 -27.84 -15.45 -12.21
N VAL A 160 -27.62 -15.09 -10.94
CA VAL A 160 -26.41 -14.41 -10.48
C VAL A 160 -25.24 -15.39 -10.41
N THR A 161 -25.50 -16.65 -10.06
CA THR A 161 -24.51 -17.74 -10.12
C THR A 161 -24.06 -18.01 -11.56
N VAL A 162 -24.98 -18.01 -12.53
CA VAL A 162 -24.63 -18.14 -13.96
C VAL A 162 -23.77 -16.96 -14.42
N LEU A 163 -24.13 -15.73 -14.05
CA LEU A 163 -23.34 -14.54 -14.36
C LEU A 163 -21.93 -14.62 -13.76
N TRP A 164 -21.82 -15.07 -12.51
CA TRP A 164 -20.54 -15.31 -11.86
C TRP A 164 -19.70 -16.36 -12.59
N GLY A 165 -20.31 -17.50 -12.97
CA GLY A 165 -19.64 -18.56 -13.72
C GLY A 165 -19.11 -18.07 -15.07
N PHE A 166 -19.93 -17.30 -15.80
CA PHE A 166 -19.48 -16.62 -17.02
C PHE A 166 -18.31 -15.66 -16.74
N GLY A 167 -18.39 -14.89 -15.65
CA GLY A 167 -17.30 -14.01 -15.23
C GLY A 167 -16.01 -14.75 -14.87
N VAL A 168 -16.08 -15.95 -14.30
CA VAL A 168 -14.93 -16.82 -14.07
C VAL A 168 -14.32 -17.26 -15.41
N LEU A 169 -15.13 -17.72 -16.36
CA LEU A 169 -14.65 -18.11 -17.69
C LEU A 169 -13.94 -16.96 -18.41
N VAL A 170 -14.51 -15.76 -18.39
CA VAL A 170 -13.89 -14.58 -19.00
C VAL A 170 -12.59 -14.20 -18.28
N ARG A 171 -12.58 -14.15 -16.95
CA ARG A 171 -11.40 -13.71 -16.18
C ARG A 171 -10.24 -14.69 -16.29
N TYR A 172 -10.49 -15.99 -16.20
CA TYR A 172 -9.43 -17.00 -16.18
C TYR A 172 -9.12 -17.57 -17.57
N GLY A 173 -10.11 -17.65 -18.47
CA GLY A 173 -9.91 -18.17 -19.83
C GLY A 173 -9.40 -17.14 -20.83
N VAL A 174 -9.72 -15.85 -20.63
CA VAL A 174 -9.37 -14.79 -21.60
C VAL A 174 -8.45 -13.73 -20.97
N LEU A 175 -8.89 -13.09 -19.88
CA LEU A 175 -8.17 -11.94 -19.33
C LEU A 175 -6.83 -12.35 -18.70
N LEU A 176 -6.81 -13.39 -17.87
CA LEU A 176 -5.60 -13.80 -17.15
C LEU A 176 -4.47 -14.23 -18.10
N PRO A 177 -4.67 -15.11 -19.10
CA PRO A 177 -3.61 -15.48 -20.05
C PRO A 177 -3.07 -14.27 -20.80
N LEU A 178 -3.96 -13.41 -21.32
CA LEU A 178 -3.57 -12.16 -21.99
C LEU A 178 -2.70 -11.29 -21.08
N ARG A 179 -3.12 -11.08 -19.84
CA ARG A 179 -2.42 -10.26 -18.84
C ARG A 179 -1.07 -10.85 -18.45
N VAL A 180 -0.98 -12.17 -18.29
CA VAL A 180 0.30 -12.85 -18.03
C VAL A 180 1.25 -12.65 -19.21
N THR A 181 0.78 -12.82 -20.45
CA THR A 181 1.62 -12.55 -21.64
C THR A 181 2.09 -11.10 -21.67
N LEU A 182 1.22 -10.14 -21.36
CA LEU A 182 1.59 -8.73 -21.29
C LEU A 182 2.62 -8.42 -20.20
N ALA A 183 2.45 -9.01 -19.01
CA ALA A 183 3.37 -8.83 -17.90
C ALA A 183 4.76 -9.40 -18.25
N VAL A 184 4.81 -10.61 -18.79
CA VAL A 184 6.06 -11.26 -19.22
C VAL A 184 6.74 -10.43 -20.32
N THR A 185 6.02 -9.98 -21.34
CA THR A 185 6.55 -9.11 -22.38
C THR A 185 7.06 -7.79 -21.81
N GLY A 186 6.29 -7.11 -20.95
CA GLY A 186 6.70 -5.83 -20.35
C GLY A 186 7.96 -5.94 -19.50
N ILE A 187 8.06 -6.98 -18.67
CA ILE A 187 9.24 -7.25 -17.82
C ILE A 187 10.44 -7.65 -18.68
N SER A 188 10.24 -8.50 -19.69
CA SER A 188 11.34 -8.94 -20.56
C SER A 188 11.91 -7.78 -21.37
N LEU A 189 11.05 -6.93 -21.94
CA LEU A 189 11.46 -5.69 -22.60
C LEU A 189 12.18 -4.75 -21.64
N LEU A 190 11.70 -4.60 -20.40
CA LEU A 190 12.37 -3.79 -19.39
C LEU A 190 13.80 -4.29 -19.16
N LEU A 191 13.98 -5.59 -18.92
CA LEU A 191 15.30 -6.19 -18.65
C LEU A 191 16.27 -6.00 -19.83
N VAL A 192 15.81 -6.29 -21.04
CA VAL A 192 16.64 -6.21 -22.26
C VAL A 192 16.97 -4.75 -22.59
N LEU A 193 15.96 -3.89 -22.71
CA LEU A 193 16.16 -2.52 -23.18
C LEU A 193 16.91 -1.66 -22.16
N THR A 194 16.67 -1.80 -20.86
CA THR A 194 17.45 -1.08 -19.83
C THR A 194 18.91 -1.51 -19.82
N THR A 195 19.18 -2.80 -20.05
CA THR A 195 20.55 -3.31 -20.18
C THR A 195 21.23 -2.76 -21.43
N LEU A 196 20.53 -2.72 -22.58
CA LEU A 196 21.05 -2.14 -23.82
C LEU A 196 21.33 -0.64 -23.69
N VAL A 197 20.39 0.12 -23.12
CA VAL A 197 20.57 1.56 -22.85
C VAL A 197 21.75 1.79 -21.90
N GLY A 198 21.99 0.90 -20.94
CA GLY A 198 23.13 0.99 -20.02
C GLY A 198 24.50 0.95 -20.70
N PHE A 199 24.62 0.34 -21.89
CA PHE A 199 25.86 0.30 -22.67
C PHE A 199 26.12 1.58 -23.48
N LEU A 200 25.19 2.54 -23.50
CA LEU A 200 25.38 3.78 -24.24
C LEU A 200 26.42 4.68 -23.55
N PRO A 201 27.44 5.16 -24.27
CA PRO A 201 28.51 5.98 -23.69
C PRO A 201 28.07 7.42 -23.39
N ASN A 202 27.14 7.97 -24.17
CA ASN A 202 26.64 9.34 -24.00
C ASN A 202 25.61 9.40 -22.86
N ARG A 203 25.89 10.21 -21.82
CA ARG A 203 25.06 10.34 -20.63
C ARG A 203 23.66 10.91 -20.91
N GLU A 204 23.56 11.91 -21.79
CA GLU A 204 22.29 12.57 -22.12
C GLU A 204 21.38 11.65 -22.92
N LEU A 205 21.92 11.03 -23.97
CA LEU A 205 21.19 10.05 -24.78
C LEU A 205 20.74 8.86 -23.94
N ARG A 206 21.62 8.37 -23.06
CA ARG A 206 21.30 7.29 -22.12
C ARG A 206 20.15 7.69 -21.19
N SER A 207 20.18 8.89 -20.62
CA SER A 207 19.13 9.39 -19.73
C SER A 207 17.79 9.52 -20.45
N PHE A 208 17.80 10.16 -21.64
CA PHE A 208 16.61 10.34 -22.47
C PHE A 208 15.98 9.02 -22.88
N LEU A 209 16.77 8.08 -23.43
CA LEU A 209 16.27 6.77 -23.85
C LEU A 209 15.82 5.93 -22.65
N SER A 210 16.54 6.00 -21.53
CA SER A 210 16.16 5.32 -20.29
C SER A 210 14.76 5.75 -19.85
N GLU A 211 14.47 7.05 -19.84
CA GLU A 211 13.15 7.56 -19.46
C GLU A 211 12.05 7.00 -20.39
N LYS A 212 12.27 7.02 -21.71
CA LYS A 212 11.28 6.49 -22.68
C LYS A 212 11.07 4.99 -22.54
N VAL A 213 12.14 4.22 -22.35
CA VAL A 213 12.09 2.77 -22.16
C VAL A 213 11.33 2.43 -20.87
N HIS A 214 11.67 3.08 -19.76
CA HIS A 214 10.99 2.85 -18.49
C HIS A 214 9.50 3.20 -18.58
N LEU A 215 9.15 4.39 -19.10
CA LEU A 215 7.75 4.79 -19.29
C LEU A 215 6.99 3.78 -20.15
N MET A 216 7.55 3.35 -21.28
CA MET A 216 6.92 2.36 -22.15
C MET A 216 6.68 1.03 -21.40
N CYS A 217 7.69 0.51 -20.72
CA CYS A 217 7.60 -0.75 -19.99
C CYS A 217 6.60 -0.68 -18.83
N TYR A 218 6.61 0.39 -18.02
CA TYR A 218 5.63 0.59 -16.96
C TYR A 218 4.20 0.68 -17.50
N ARG A 219 4.02 1.39 -18.62
CA ARG A 219 2.73 1.48 -19.33
C ARG A 219 2.25 0.12 -19.85
N ILE A 220 3.14 -0.79 -20.23
CA ILE A 220 2.80 -2.17 -20.60
C ILE A 220 2.41 -2.97 -19.35
N CYS A 221 3.18 -2.87 -18.26
CA CYS A 221 2.88 -3.54 -17.00
C CYS A 221 1.54 -3.08 -16.39
N VAL A 222 1.23 -1.78 -16.43
CA VAL A 222 -0.08 -1.23 -16.03
C VAL A 222 -1.21 -1.77 -16.91
N ARG A 223 -0.99 -1.90 -18.23
CA ARG A 223 -1.96 -2.56 -19.14
C ARG A 223 -2.16 -4.03 -18.79
N ALA A 224 -1.11 -4.75 -18.37
CA ALA A 224 -1.22 -6.13 -17.88
C ALA A 224 -2.10 -6.25 -16.63
N LEU A 225 -2.28 -5.19 -15.86
CA LEU A 225 -3.24 -5.18 -14.73
C LEU A 225 -4.64 -4.70 -15.14
N THR A 226 -4.83 -4.27 -16.39
CA THR A 226 -6.00 -3.48 -16.80
C THR A 226 -6.21 -2.31 -15.85
N ALA A 227 -5.10 -1.66 -15.48
CA ALA A 227 -5.15 -0.54 -14.58
C ALA A 227 -5.70 0.70 -15.31
N ILE A 228 -6.65 1.35 -14.66
CA ILE A 228 -7.33 2.55 -15.11
C ILE A 228 -7.06 3.60 -14.05
N ILE A 229 -6.25 4.58 -14.42
CA ILE A 229 -5.68 5.55 -13.50
C ILE A 229 -6.17 6.92 -13.92
N THR A 230 -6.85 7.61 -13.01
CA THR A 230 -7.23 9.01 -13.19
C THR A 230 -6.19 9.88 -12.48
N TYR A 231 -5.48 10.69 -13.24
CA TYR A 231 -4.47 11.60 -12.69
C TYR A 231 -5.07 13.00 -12.56
N HIS A 232 -5.02 13.53 -11.35
CA HIS A 232 -5.52 14.86 -11.00
C HIS A 232 -4.34 15.79 -10.73
N ASN A 233 -4.51 17.06 -11.08
CA ASN A 233 -3.60 18.15 -10.73
C ASN A 233 -2.15 17.94 -11.22
N ARG A 234 -2.00 17.53 -12.49
CA ARG A 234 -0.71 17.16 -13.11
C ARG A 234 0.33 18.28 -13.11
N GLU A 235 -0.09 19.52 -12.91
CA GLU A 235 0.78 20.68 -12.71
C GLU A 235 1.68 20.53 -11.46
N ASN A 236 1.25 19.78 -10.45
CA ASN A 236 2.01 19.54 -9.21
C ASN A 236 2.89 18.30 -9.27
N LYS A 237 3.17 17.78 -10.47
CA LYS A 237 3.98 16.56 -10.61
C LYS A 237 5.36 16.72 -9.94
N PRO A 238 5.87 15.64 -9.32
CA PRO A 238 7.20 15.65 -8.74
C PRO A 238 8.27 16.06 -9.74
N GLN A 239 9.11 17.00 -9.34
CA GLN A 239 10.22 17.52 -10.14
C GLN A 239 11.56 16.98 -9.64
N ASN A 240 12.56 16.98 -10.52
CA ASN A 240 13.91 16.56 -10.18
C ASN A 240 14.46 17.31 -8.97
N GLY A 241 15.23 16.59 -8.15
CA GLY A 241 15.80 17.13 -6.93
C GLY A 241 14.79 17.43 -5.83
N GLY A 242 13.70 16.68 -5.78
CA GLY A 242 12.81 16.55 -4.63
C GLY A 242 12.39 15.10 -4.40
N ILE A 243 11.53 14.89 -3.42
CA ILE A 243 11.05 13.57 -3.00
C ILE A 243 9.54 13.50 -3.19
N CYS A 244 9.08 12.57 -4.02
CA CYS A 244 7.70 12.16 -4.13
C CYS A 244 7.34 11.25 -2.95
N VAL A 245 6.34 11.66 -2.16
CA VAL A 245 5.82 10.92 -1.01
C VAL A 245 4.39 10.52 -1.29
N ALA A 246 4.08 9.23 -1.16
CA ALA A 246 2.72 8.73 -1.35
C ALA A 246 2.29 7.76 -0.24
N ASN A 247 0.98 7.66 -0.02
CA ASN A 247 0.42 6.54 0.74
C ASN A 247 0.61 5.22 -0.03
N HIS A 248 0.68 4.10 0.70
CA HIS A 248 1.10 2.81 0.15
C HIS A 248 0.09 1.70 0.41
N THR A 249 -0.69 1.36 -0.61
CA THR A 249 -1.66 0.28 -0.54
C THR A 249 -1.10 -1.04 -1.07
N THR A 250 -0.18 -0.97 -2.03
CA THR A 250 0.30 -2.14 -2.75
C THR A 250 1.66 -1.96 -3.43
N PRO A 251 2.46 -3.02 -3.61
CA PRO A 251 3.67 -2.96 -4.42
C PRO A 251 3.48 -2.41 -5.84
N ILE A 252 2.28 -2.53 -6.42
CA ILE A 252 2.04 -1.99 -7.76
C ILE A 252 1.91 -0.46 -7.78
N ASP A 253 1.81 0.22 -6.61
CA ASP A 253 1.79 1.68 -6.51
C ASP A 253 2.98 2.30 -7.26
N VAL A 254 4.15 1.64 -7.20
CA VAL A 254 5.36 2.02 -7.93
C VAL A 254 5.08 2.16 -9.43
N ILE A 255 4.47 1.15 -10.07
CA ILE A 255 4.20 1.17 -11.51
C ILE A 255 2.98 2.02 -11.85
N ILE A 256 2.05 2.22 -10.91
CA ILE A 256 0.91 3.13 -11.07
C ILE A 256 1.39 4.59 -11.15
N LEU A 257 2.30 4.99 -10.26
CA LEU A 257 2.92 6.32 -10.32
C LEU A 257 3.88 6.43 -11.51
N ALA A 258 4.72 5.41 -11.72
CA ALA A 258 5.73 5.43 -12.79
C ALA A 258 5.14 5.36 -14.22
N ASN A 259 3.84 5.14 -14.35
CA ASN A 259 3.12 5.19 -15.61
C ASN A 259 2.93 6.63 -16.15
N ASP A 260 3.02 7.65 -15.29
CA ASP A 260 2.82 9.07 -15.65
C ASP A 260 4.01 9.99 -15.32
N GLY A 261 5.14 9.40 -14.89
CA GLY A 261 6.43 10.07 -14.68
C GLY A 261 7.51 9.04 -14.34
N CYS A 262 8.79 9.38 -14.49
CA CYS A 262 9.89 8.51 -14.06
C CYS A 262 10.33 8.86 -12.64
N TYR A 263 10.67 7.84 -11.86
CA TYR A 263 11.12 8.00 -10.48
C TYR A 263 12.37 7.18 -10.22
N SER A 264 13.26 7.72 -9.39
CA SER A 264 14.28 6.95 -8.73
C SER A 264 13.67 6.22 -7.54
N LEU A 265 13.78 4.90 -7.55
CA LEU A 265 13.21 4.04 -6.52
C LEU A 265 14.21 3.84 -5.40
N VAL A 266 13.70 3.79 -4.17
CA VAL A 266 14.45 3.45 -2.97
C VAL A 266 13.89 2.16 -2.39
N GLY A 267 14.75 1.23 -2.04
CA GLY A 267 14.31 0.04 -1.34
C GLY A 267 15.44 -0.88 -0.93
N GLN A 268 15.08 -1.99 -0.32
CA GLN A 268 16.05 -3.03 0.02
C GLN A 268 16.49 -3.78 -1.25
N ALA A 269 17.76 -4.18 -1.31
CA ALA A 269 18.23 -5.11 -2.31
C ALA A 269 17.59 -6.50 -2.11
N HIS A 270 17.17 -7.12 -3.21
CA HIS A 270 16.56 -8.44 -3.24
C HIS A 270 17.34 -9.43 -4.12
N GLY A 271 17.18 -10.72 -3.84
CA GLY A 271 17.67 -11.81 -4.70
C GLY A 271 16.67 -12.20 -5.79
N GLY A 272 16.96 -13.30 -6.50
CA GLY A 272 16.06 -13.90 -7.49
C GLY A 272 15.67 -12.98 -8.65
N LEU A 273 14.44 -13.13 -9.16
CA LEU A 273 13.91 -12.32 -10.26
C LEU A 273 13.85 -10.83 -9.92
N MET A 274 13.43 -10.48 -8.70
CA MET A 274 13.38 -9.08 -8.27
C MET A 274 14.77 -8.44 -8.29
N GLY A 275 15.79 -9.15 -7.79
CA GLY A 275 17.18 -8.70 -7.87
C GLY A 275 17.69 -8.53 -9.31
N MET A 276 17.26 -9.40 -10.24
CA MET A 276 17.60 -9.25 -11.65
C MET A 276 17.00 -7.97 -12.25
N ILE A 277 15.73 -7.68 -11.94
CA ILE A 277 15.07 -6.44 -12.36
C ILE A 277 15.77 -5.22 -11.75
N GLN A 278 16.05 -5.23 -10.44
CA GLN A 278 16.77 -4.15 -9.75
C GLN A 278 18.13 -3.86 -10.40
N ARG A 279 18.92 -4.91 -10.69
CA ARG A 279 20.23 -4.77 -11.35
C ARG A 279 20.11 -4.23 -12.78
N ALA A 280 19.10 -4.64 -13.54
CA ALA A 280 18.89 -4.13 -14.90
C ALA A 280 18.50 -2.64 -14.88
N MET A 281 17.59 -2.24 -13.98
CA MET A 281 17.14 -0.85 -13.86
C MET A 281 18.29 0.11 -13.48
N VAL A 282 19.17 -0.29 -12.54
CA VAL A 282 20.31 0.54 -12.10
C VAL A 282 21.29 0.86 -13.24
N LYS A 283 21.40 -0.01 -14.27
CA LYS A 283 22.28 0.23 -15.42
C LYS A 283 21.88 1.46 -16.23
N SER A 284 20.61 1.87 -16.17
CA SER A 284 20.07 2.93 -17.01
C SER A 284 19.43 4.08 -16.22
N SER A 285 19.18 3.92 -14.93
CA SER A 285 18.56 4.94 -14.07
C SER A 285 19.13 4.89 -12.65
N PRO A 286 19.32 6.03 -11.97
CA PRO A 286 19.94 6.10 -10.64
C PRO A 286 18.96 5.67 -9.54
N HIS A 287 18.61 4.38 -9.48
CA HIS A 287 17.87 3.78 -8.36
C HIS A 287 18.80 3.52 -7.16
N ILE A 288 18.26 3.62 -5.96
CA ILE A 288 19.01 3.45 -4.71
C ILE A 288 18.55 2.16 -4.03
N TRP A 289 19.43 1.17 -3.95
CA TRP A 289 19.16 -0.07 -3.23
C TRP A 289 20.08 -0.19 -2.04
N PHE A 290 19.50 -0.45 -0.87
CA PHE A 290 20.25 -0.63 0.37
C PHE A 290 20.35 -2.10 0.74
N GLU A 291 21.50 -2.51 1.26
CA GLU A 291 21.63 -3.80 1.94
C GLU A 291 20.94 -3.79 3.30
N ARG A 292 20.52 -4.95 3.82
CA ARG A 292 19.81 -5.02 5.11
C ARG A 292 20.61 -4.44 6.28
N SER A 293 21.93 -4.54 6.24
CA SER A 293 22.86 -3.94 7.20
C SER A 293 22.87 -2.42 7.10
N GLU A 294 22.95 -1.88 5.89
CA GLU A 294 23.02 -0.44 5.61
C GLU A 294 21.74 0.31 5.99
N VAL A 295 20.56 -0.32 5.88
CA VAL A 295 19.28 0.31 6.26
C VAL A 295 19.25 0.71 7.74
N LYS A 296 20.07 0.07 8.59
CA LYS A 296 20.17 0.42 10.01
C LYS A 296 20.97 1.71 10.25
N ASP A 297 21.86 2.08 9.32
CA ASP A 297 22.64 3.30 9.40
C ASP A 297 21.85 4.47 8.83
N ARG A 298 21.19 5.22 9.73
CA ARG A 298 20.38 6.38 9.38
C ARG A 298 21.20 7.49 8.70
N HIS A 299 22.45 7.69 9.10
CA HIS A 299 23.31 8.71 8.53
C HIS A 299 23.68 8.39 7.09
N LEU A 300 24.02 7.12 6.81
CA LEU A 300 24.30 6.66 5.45
C LEU A 300 23.08 6.83 4.54
N VAL A 301 21.88 6.46 5.02
CA VAL A 301 20.62 6.61 4.27
C VAL A 301 20.36 8.08 3.97
N ALA A 302 20.39 8.95 4.99
CA ALA A 302 20.17 10.39 4.82
C ALA A 302 21.16 11.02 3.84
N LYS A 303 22.45 10.65 3.93
CA LYS A 303 23.49 11.13 3.03
C LYS A 303 23.22 10.72 1.58
N ARG A 304 22.96 9.43 1.30
CA ARG A 304 22.71 8.97 -0.09
C ARG A 304 21.48 9.62 -0.70
N LEU A 305 20.41 9.80 0.09
CA LEU A 305 19.21 10.49 -0.38
C LEU A 305 19.49 11.99 -0.62
N GLY A 306 20.23 12.65 0.27
CA GLY A 306 20.66 14.05 0.11
C GLY A 306 21.50 14.26 -1.14
N ASP A 307 22.53 13.43 -1.36
CA ASP A 307 23.39 13.46 -2.55
C ASP A 307 22.60 13.24 -3.85
N HIS A 308 21.54 12.43 -3.80
CA HIS A 308 20.66 12.21 -4.94
C HIS A 308 19.80 13.43 -5.24
N VAL A 309 19.20 14.03 -4.21
CA VAL A 309 18.34 15.22 -4.31
C VAL A 309 19.12 16.47 -4.74
N ALA A 310 20.40 16.56 -4.37
CA ALA A 310 21.30 17.64 -4.78
C ALA A 310 21.58 17.60 -6.30
N ASP A 311 21.64 16.41 -6.90
CA ASP A 311 21.84 16.25 -8.35
C ASP A 311 20.51 16.38 -9.11
N LYS A 312 20.22 17.59 -9.60
CA LYS A 312 19.00 17.91 -10.37
C LYS A 312 18.92 17.21 -11.74
N THR A 313 19.95 16.51 -12.17
CA THR A 313 19.90 15.67 -13.38
C THR A 313 19.24 14.31 -13.11
N LYS A 314 19.06 13.93 -11.85
CA LYS A 314 18.42 12.67 -11.44
C LYS A 314 16.92 12.88 -11.27
N GLN A 315 16.18 11.82 -11.60
CA GLN A 315 14.74 11.76 -11.42
C GLN A 315 14.35 11.90 -9.94
N PRO A 316 13.16 12.44 -9.62
CA PRO A 316 12.68 12.55 -8.25
C PRO A 316 12.67 11.19 -7.56
N ILE A 317 12.96 11.19 -6.27
CA ILE A 317 12.92 9.97 -5.46
C ILE A 317 11.47 9.63 -5.15
N LEU A 318 11.05 8.37 -5.31
CA LEU A 318 9.75 7.90 -4.84
C LEU A 318 9.91 7.15 -3.51
N ILE A 319 9.20 7.60 -2.47
CA ILE A 319 9.20 7.01 -1.14
C ILE A 319 7.76 6.79 -0.65
N PHE A 320 7.56 5.65 -0.02
CA PHE A 320 6.34 5.27 0.69
C PHE A 320 6.63 5.24 2.21
N PRO A 321 6.52 6.38 2.90
CA PRO A 321 7.06 6.53 4.26
C PRO A 321 6.30 5.76 5.33
N GLU A 322 5.16 5.14 5.01
CA GLU A 322 4.48 4.18 5.90
C GLU A 322 5.36 2.95 6.22
N GLY A 323 6.30 2.62 5.32
CA GLY A 323 7.22 1.48 5.48
C GLY A 323 6.56 0.11 5.33
N THR A 324 5.26 0.05 5.04
CA THR A 324 4.51 -1.18 4.76
C THR A 324 3.29 -0.85 3.91
N CYS A 325 2.70 -1.89 3.28
CA CYS A 325 1.42 -1.72 2.62
C CYS A 325 0.29 -1.77 3.66
N ILE A 326 -0.61 -0.79 3.57
CA ILE A 326 -1.83 -0.61 4.38
C ILE A 326 -3.06 -0.73 3.47
N ASN A 327 -4.20 -1.10 4.02
CA ASN A 327 -5.42 -1.15 3.22
C ASN A 327 -5.84 0.26 2.73
N ASN A 328 -6.81 0.29 1.82
CA ASN A 328 -7.22 1.50 1.12
C ASN A 328 -8.14 2.44 1.95
N THR A 329 -8.13 2.33 3.29
CA THR A 329 -9.03 3.09 4.19
C THR A 329 -8.32 4.10 5.09
N SER A 330 -7.03 3.94 5.32
CA SER A 330 -6.26 4.75 6.26
C SER A 330 -4.83 4.99 5.76
N VAL A 331 -4.14 5.91 6.42
CA VAL A 331 -2.71 6.15 6.26
C VAL A 331 -2.06 6.00 7.63
N MET A 332 -1.00 5.18 7.72
CA MET A 332 -0.25 5.01 8.97
C MET A 332 0.76 6.14 9.18
N MET A 333 1.37 6.19 10.36
CA MET A 333 2.44 7.12 10.68
C MET A 333 3.56 7.06 9.63
N PHE A 334 3.96 8.23 9.14
CA PHE A 334 5.09 8.38 8.24
C PHE A 334 6.40 8.35 9.02
N LYS A 335 7.36 7.55 8.54
CA LYS A 335 8.72 7.52 9.10
C LYS A 335 9.42 8.84 8.78
N LYS A 336 9.99 9.49 9.80
CA LYS A 336 10.63 10.81 9.68
C LYS A 336 11.87 10.88 8.77
N GLY A 337 12.54 9.75 8.47
CA GLY A 337 13.85 9.76 7.82
C GLY A 337 13.90 10.44 6.45
N SER A 338 12.82 10.39 5.65
CA SER A 338 12.74 11.11 4.37
C SER A 338 12.50 12.61 4.53
N PHE A 339 12.05 13.05 5.71
CA PHE A 339 11.69 14.44 6.03
C PHE A 339 12.82 15.18 6.78
N GLU A 340 13.89 14.48 7.16
CA GLU A 340 15.11 15.08 7.70
C GLU A 340 15.95 15.77 6.61
N ILE A 341 15.74 15.40 5.34
CA ILE A 341 16.47 15.97 4.19
C ILE A 341 15.85 17.31 3.80
N ALA A 342 16.67 18.36 3.79
CA ALA A 342 16.26 19.70 3.38
C ALA A 342 15.96 19.76 1.87
N CYS A 343 14.74 19.40 1.47
CA CYS A 343 14.29 19.42 0.10
C CYS A 343 12.77 19.55 -0.03
N THR A 344 12.31 19.80 -1.26
CA THR A 344 10.89 19.85 -1.56
C THR A 344 10.29 18.45 -1.61
N VAL A 345 9.24 18.26 -0.80
CA VAL A 345 8.40 17.06 -0.82
C VAL A 345 7.21 17.31 -1.75
N TYR A 346 6.93 16.34 -2.60
CA TYR A 346 5.77 16.32 -3.49
C TYR A 346 4.79 15.27 -2.98
N PRO A 347 3.73 15.66 -2.24
CA PRO A 347 2.77 14.72 -1.70
C PRO A 347 1.87 14.18 -2.82
N VAL A 348 1.55 12.89 -2.77
CA VAL A 348 0.68 12.22 -3.72
C VAL A 348 -0.29 11.33 -2.97
N ALA A 349 -1.59 11.54 -3.19
CA ALA A 349 -2.62 10.65 -2.69
C ALA A 349 -3.00 9.63 -3.77
N ILE A 350 -3.05 8.35 -3.40
CA ILE A 350 -3.54 7.26 -4.22
C ILE A 350 -4.77 6.67 -3.54
N LYS A 351 -5.89 6.58 -4.27
CA LYS A 351 -7.11 5.91 -3.79
C LYS A 351 -7.56 4.89 -4.82
N TYR A 352 -7.66 3.64 -4.40
CA TYR A 352 -8.24 2.57 -5.19
C TYR A 352 -9.76 2.57 -5.09
N ASP A 353 -10.44 2.21 -6.18
CA ASP A 353 -11.87 1.94 -6.18
C ASP A 353 -12.08 0.45 -5.88
N PRO A 354 -12.49 0.10 -4.64
CA PRO A 354 -12.51 -1.28 -4.21
C PRO A 354 -13.61 -2.10 -4.94
N ARG A 355 -14.56 -1.43 -5.63
CA ARG A 355 -15.61 -2.09 -6.42
C ARG A 355 -15.05 -2.97 -7.53
N PHE A 356 -13.84 -2.71 -8.04
CA PHE A 356 -13.24 -3.49 -9.13
C PHE A 356 -12.30 -4.60 -8.67
N GLY A 357 -11.95 -4.58 -7.38
CA GLY A 357 -11.08 -5.54 -6.73
C GLY A 357 -10.34 -4.91 -5.56
N ASP A 358 -9.95 -5.73 -4.59
CA ASP A 358 -9.07 -5.32 -3.50
C ASP A 358 -7.63 -5.25 -4.00
N ALA A 359 -7.03 -4.05 -3.93
CA ALA A 359 -5.66 -3.82 -4.33
C ALA A 359 -4.67 -4.13 -3.20
N PHE A 360 -5.12 -4.20 -1.95
CA PHE A 360 -4.26 -4.33 -0.78
C PHE A 360 -3.40 -5.59 -0.82
N TRP A 361 -2.10 -5.43 -0.53
CA TRP A 361 -1.20 -6.56 -0.40
C TRP A 361 -0.89 -6.89 1.06
N ASN A 362 -1.48 -7.99 1.53
CA ASN A 362 -1.06 -8.60 2.79
C ASN A 362 0.13 -9.55 2.56
N SER A 363 1.34 -9.03 2.76
CA SER A 363 2.60 -9.78 2.65
C SER A 363 2.68 -11.03 3.56
N SER A 364 1.94 -11.06 4.67
CA SER A 364 1.93 -12.19 5.60
C SER A 364 1.03 -13.33 5.12
N LYS A 365 0.09 -13.05 4.21
CA LYS A 365 -0.84 -14.06 3.64
C LYS A 365 -0.45 -14.49 2.23
N PHE A 366 0.11 -13.58 1.42
CA PHE A 366 0.37 -13.85 0.00
C PHE A 366 1.77 -13.46 -0.42
N GLY A 367 2.49 -14.39 -1.04
CA GLY A 367 3.71 -14.07 -1.80
C GLY A 367 3.41 -13.22 -3.04
N MET A 368 4.42 -12.52 -3.55
CA MET A 368 4.29 -11.55 -4.66
C MET A 368 3.64 -12.15 -5.91
N VAL A 369 4.02 -13.36 -6.33
CA VAL A 369 3.46 -13.99 -7.53
C VAL A 369 1.97 -14.30 -7.37
N ASN A 370 1.58 -14.87 -6.24
CA ASN A 370 0.17 -15.15 -5.93
C ASN A 370 -0.64 -13.84 -5.87
N TYR A 371 -0.08 -12.80 -5.25
CA TYR A 371 -0.67 -11.47 -5.24
C TYR A 371 -0.87 -10.91 -6.66
N LEU A 372 0.16 -10.94 -7.51
CA LEU A 372 0.06 -10.46 -8.89
C LEU A 372 -0.96 -11.26 -9.72
N LEU A 373 -1.01 -12.59 -9.57
CA LEU A 373 -2.04 -13.42 -10.22
C LEU A 373 -3.45 -13.10 -9.72
N ARG A 374 -3.60 -12.72 -8.45
CA ARG A 374 -4.87 -12.21 -7.92
C ARG A 374 -5.22 -10.89 -8.61
N MET A 375 -4.32 -9.93 -8.66
CA MET A 375 -4.56 -8.65 -9.34
C MET A 375 -4.89 -8.84 -10.82
N MET A 376 -4.15 -9.68 -11.53
CA MET A 376 -4.39 -10.02 -12.93
C MET A 376 -5.68 -10.84 -13.16
N SER A 377 -6.26 -11.45 -12.13
CA SER A 377 -7.56 -12.12 -12.21
C SER A 377 -8.72 -11.28 -11.65
N SER A 378 -8.48 -10.02 -11.23
CA SER A 378 -9.53 -9.02 -10.93
C SER A 378 -10.21 -8.55 -12.23
N TRP A 379 -11.31 -7.80 -12.13
CA TRP A 379 -11.94 -7.22 -13.32
C TRP A 379 -11.09 -6.09 -13.92
N ALA A 380 -10.70 -5.14 -13.09
CA ALA A 380 -9.76 -4.07 -13.41
C ALA A 380 -9.14 -3.57 -12.10
N ILE A 381 -8.04 -2.82 -12.22
CA ILE A 381 -7.49 -2.08 -11.09
C ILE A 381 -7.78 -0.61 -11.33
N VAL A 382 -8.68 -0.03 -10.55
CA VAL A 382 -9.15 1.33 -10.79
C VAL A 382 -8.68 2.18 -9.63
N CYS A 383 -8.01 3.29 -9.94
CA CYS A 383 -7.52 4.21 -8.92
C CYS A 383 -7.47 5.65 -9.44
N SER A 384 -7.46 6.56 -8.50
CA SER A 384 -7.18 7.97 -8.72
C SER A 384 -5.89 8.34 -8.01
N VAL A 385 -5.10 9.16 -8.69
CA VAL A 385 -3.82 9.70 -8.22
C VAL A 385 -3.93 11.21 -8.24
N TRP A 386 -3.80 11.84 -7.08
CA TRP A 386 -3.77 13.29 -6.94
C TRP A 386 -2.35 13.74 -6.64
N TYR A 387 -1.82 14.61 -7.48
CA TYR A 387 -0.58 15.33 -7.18
C TYR A 387 -0.93 16.60 -6.38
N LEU A 388 -0.53 16.63 -5.11
CA LEU A 388 -0.79 17.77 -4.23
C LEU A 388 0.29 18.84 -4.42
N PRO A 389 0.02 20.11 -4.06
CA PRO A 389 1.02 21.17 -4.09
C PRO A 389 2.31 20.77 -3.36
N PRO A 390 3.48 21.17 -3.88
CA PRO A 390 4.76 20.89 -3.24
C PRO A 390 4.84 21.53 -1.85
N MET A 391 5.46 20.82 -0.91
CA MET A 391 5.60 21.25 0.48
C MET A 391 7.09 21.30 0.85
N ASN A 392 7.49 22.39 1.50
CA ASN A 392 8.78 22.51 2.17
C ASN A 392 8.54 22.55 3.67
N ARG A 393 9.58 22.21 4.43
CA ARG A 393 9.58 22.36 5.89
C ARG A 393 9.46 23.83 6.25
N GLU A 394 8.53 24.15 7.15
CA GLU A 394 8.30 25.50 7.63
C GLU A 394 9.36 25.91 8.67
N GLU A 395 9.46 27.22 8.95
CA GLU A 395 10.38 27.72 9.97
C GLU A 395 9.96 27.23 11.36
N GLY A 396 10.89 26.64 12.12
CA GLY A 396 10.60 26.04 13.42
C GLY A 396 9.91 24.66 13.37
N GLU A 397 9.55 24.17 12.18
CA GLU A 397 8.95 22.84 12.01
C GLU A 397 10.04 21.75 12.05
N ASP A 398 9.88 20.74 12.91
CA ASP A 398 10.75 19.56 12.92
C ASP A 398 10.37 18.53 11.84
N ALA A 399 11.20 17.49 11.66
CA ALA A 399 10.96 16.47 10.63
C ALA A 399 9.70 15.62 10.88
N VAL A 400 9.28 15.45 12.14
CA VAL A 400 8.08 14.69 12.52
C VAL A 400 6.83 15.50 12.27
N GLN A 401 6.83 16.77 12.67
CA GLN A 401 5.76 17.73 12.40
C GLN A 401 5.54 17.88 10.89
N PHE A 402 6.63 18.01 10.12
CA PHE A 402 6.56 18.06 8.66
C PHE A 402 5.98 16.78 8.06
N ALA A 403 6.44 15.61 8.52
CA ALA A 403 5.89 14.33 8.08
C ALA A 403 4.38 14.21 8.38
N ASN A 404 3.95 14.66 9.55
CA ASN A 404 2.54 14.66 9.95
C ASN A 404 1.69 15.62 9.10
N ARG A 405 2.19 16.83 8.80
CA ARG A 405 1.49 17.79 7.93
C ARG A 405 1.33 17.25 6.50
N VAL A 406 2.37 16.63 5.95
CA VAL A 406 2.32 15.97 4.63
C VAL A 406 1.36 14.78 4.65
N LYS A 407 1.42 13.94 5.69
CA LYS A 407 0.51 12.80 5.89
C LYS A 407 -0.95 13.26 5.95
N ALA A 408 -1.25 14.28 6.74
CA ALA A 408 -2.59 14.83 6.90
C ALA A 408 -3.14 15.36 5.57
N ALA A 409 -2.31 16.04 4.76
CA ALA A 409 -2.69 16.50 3.44
C ALA A 409 -3.05 15.33 2.50
N ILE A 410 -2.24 14.27 2.48
CA ILE A 410 -2.50 13.06 1.69
C ILE A 410 -3.77 12.35 2.17
N ALA A 411 -3.95 12.21 3.48
CA ALA A 411 -5.11 11.55 4.08
C ALA A 411 -6.41 12.31 3.77
N ALA A 412 -6.40 13.63 3.92
CA ALA A 412 -7.52 14.50 3.58
C ALA A 412 -7.90 14.40 2.10
N GLN A 413 -6.91 14.47 1.19
CA GLN A 413 -7.17 14.39 -0.25
C GLN A 413 -7.69 13.01 -0.69
N GLY A 414 -7.18 11.94 -0.07
CA GLY A 414 -7.56 10.55 -0.37
C GLY A 414 -8.84 10.08 0.33
N GLY A 415 -9.40 10.86 1.25
CA GLY A 415 -10.49 10.40 2.13
C GLY A 415 -10.06 9.16 2.92
N LEU A 416 -8.90 9.25 3.57
CA LEU A 416 -8.28 8.19 4.37
C LEU A 416 -8.25 8.64 5.83
N VAL A 417 -8.42 7.69 6.76
CA VAL A 417 -8.27 7.97 8.19
C VAL A 417 -6.78 8.18 8.50
N ASP A 418 -6.46 9.33 9.09
CA ASP A 418 -5.10 9.67 9.51
C ASP A 418 -4.79 9.01 10.87
N LEU A 419 -3.93 7.97 10.87
CA LEU A 419 -3.57 7.23 12.07
C LEU A 419 -2.19 7.64 12.60
N ILE A 420 -2.08 7.69 13.93
CA ILE A 420 -0.81 7.95 14.64
C ILE A 420 0.06 6.70 14.80
N TRP A 421 -0.48 5.53 14.43
CA TRP A 421 0.15 4.24 14.67
C TRP A 421 1.23 3.89 13.65
N ASP A 422 2.26 3.20 14.12
CA ASP A 422 3.36 2.70 13.29
C ASP A 422 2.96 1.45 12.52
N GLY A 423 3.20 1.43 11.20
CA GLY A 423 2.94 0.26 10.36
C GLY A 423 3.69 -1.02 10.79
N GLY A 424 4.77 -0.90 11.57
CA GLY A 424 5.51 -2.01 12.16
C GLY A 424 4.67 -2.89 13.11
N LEU A 425 3.61 -2.34 13.69
CA LEU A 425 2.67 -3.06 14.56
C LEU A 425 1.97 -4.24 13.85
N LYS A 426 2.05 -4.32 12.52
CA LYS A 426 1.67 -5.50 11.73
C LYS A 426 2.38 -6.79 12.17
N ARG A 427 3.61 -6.67 12.67
CA ARG A 427 4.52 -7.81 12.92
C ARG A 427 5.12 -7.80 14.32
N THR A 428 5.25 -6.63 14.93
CA THR A 428 5.83 -6.47 16.26
C THR A 428 4.76 -6.08 17.26
N LYS A 429 4.94 -6.49 18.51
CA LYS A 429 4.13 -5.96 19.62
C LYS A 429 4.46 -4.48 19.84
N VAL A 430 3.55 -3.79 20.52
CA VAL A 430 3.79 -2.43 21.05
C VAL A 430 5.04 -2.46 21.93
N LYS A 431 5.88 -1.42 21.80
CA LYS A 431 7.11 -1.28 22.61
C LYS A 431 6.76 -1.24 24.09
N ASP A 432 7.63 -1.79 24.93
CA ASP A 432 7.40 -1.86 26.37
C ASP A 432 7.33 -0.48 27.02
N ALA A 433 8.08 0.51 26.50
CA ALA A 433 7.99 1.91 26.93
C ALA A 433 6.57 2.49 26.93
N PHE A 434 5.72 2.16 25.93
CA PHE A 434 4.33 2.63 25.92
C PHE A 434 3.47 1.93 26.98
N LYS A 435 3.81 0.69 27.33
CA LYS A 435 3.14 -0.01 28.44
C LYS A 435 3.57 0.59 29.78
N GLU A 436 4.86 0.86 29.93
CA GLU A 436 5.43 1.51 31.11
C GLU A 436 4.83 2.91 31.31
N GLU A 437 4.61 3.68 30.24
CA GLU A 437 3.95 4.98 30.31
C GLU A 437 2.51 4.86 30.86
N GLN A 438 1.72 3.90 30.36
CA GLN A 438 0.37 3.64 30.89
C GLN A 438 0.41 3.16 32.35
N GLN A 439 1.39 2.32 32.71
CA GLN A 439 1.60 1.89 34.10
C GLN A 439 2.00 3.06 35.00
N LYS A 440 2.79 4.01 34.49
CA LYS A 440 3.19 5.22 35.21
C LYS A 440 2.00 6.15 35.46
N LEU A 441 1.13 6.35 34.45
CA LEU A 441 -0.10 7.12 34.61
C LEU A 441 -1.01 6.53 35.69
N TYR A 442 -1.15 5.20 35.71
CA TYR A 442 -1.91 4.53 36.76
C TYR A 442 -1.23 4.62 38.13
N SER A 443 0.10 4.48 38.18
CA SER A 443 0.88 4.66 39.41
C SER A 443 0.68 6.06 40.02
N GLN A 444 0.59 7.11 39.19
CA GLN A 444 0.29 8.47 39.66
C GLN A 444 -1.08 8.57 40.35
N VAL A 445 -2.08 7.80 39.90
CA VAL A 445 -3.38 7.72 40.57
C VAL A 445 -3.30 7.00 41.92
N LEU A 446 -2.36 6.06 42.06
CA LEU A 446 -2.16 5.28 43.30
C LEU A 446 -1.24 5.94 44.32
N VAL A 447 -0.36 6.87 43.93
CA VAL A 447 0.61 7.48 44.85
C VAL A 447 0.29 8.97 45.11
N GLY A 448 -0.51 9.60 44.24
CA GLY A 448 -0.73 11.04 44.27
C GLY A 448 0.47 11.81 43.70
N GLU A 449 0.26 13.07 43.28
CA GLU A 449 1.30 13.89 42.64
C GLU A 449 2.47 14.29 43.56
N GLN A 450 2.35 14.09 44.88
CA GLN A 450 3.26 14.65 45.88
C GLN A 450 4.59 13.88 46.06
N ASP A 451 4.69 12.62 45.65
CA ASP A 451 5.91 11.80 45.91
C ASP A 451 6.89 11.71 44.71
N GLN A 452 6.65 12.43 43.60
CA GLN A 452 7.52 12.34 42.40
C GLN A 452 8.54 13.47 42.25
N GLU A 453 8.41 14.60 42.96
CA GLU A 453 9.45 15.65 42.94
C GLU A 453 10.80 15.10 43.47
N ASP A 454 10.77 14.21 44.46
CA ASP A 454 11.95 13.57 45.05
C ASP A 454 12.65 12.54 44.14
N GLN A 455 11.98 12.02 43.09
CA GLN A 455 12.60 11.07 42.14
C GLN A 455 13.04 11.70 40.81
N SER A 456 12.69 12.96 40.56
CA SER A 456 13.05 13.66 39.32
C SER A 456 14.53 14.12 39.31
N GLY A 457 15.13 14.32 40.49
CA GLY A 457 16.53 14.72 40.64
C GLY A 457 17.56 13.64 40.27
N ASP A 458 17.22 12.36 40.43
CA ASP A 458 18.15 11.25 40.14
C ASP A 458 18.11 10.77 38.68
N ARG A 459 17.04 11.09 37.92
CA ARG A 459 16.85 10.61 36.55
C ARG A 459 17.52 11.46 35.46
N GLN A 460 17.89 12.71 35.77
CA GLN A 460 18.60 13.58 34.81
C GLN A 460 20.03 13.11 34.49
N LEU A 461 20.60 12.19 35.26
CA LEU A 461 21.94 11.65 35.04
C LEU A 461 21.98 10.41 34.11
N GLU A 462 20.83 9.78 33.82
CA GLU A 462 20.77 8.57 32.97
C GLU A 462 20.35 8.84 31.51
N GLU A 463 19.77 10.01 31.20
CA GLU A 463 19.33 10.33 29.82
C GLU A 463 20.46 10.75 28.86
N GLU A 464 21.70 10.94 29.34
CA GLU A 464 22.83 11.40 28.51
C GLU A 464 23.58 10.30 27.72
N ASN A 465 23.14 9.04 27.71
CA ASN A 465 23.87 7.99 26.99
C ASN A 465 23.00 6.99 26.20
N PRO A 466 22.66 7.26 24.92
CA PRO A 466 21.90 6.34 24.08
C PRO A 466 22.83 5.40 23.29
N GLU A 467 23.66 4.61 23.96
CA GLU A 467 24.38 3.50 23.32
C GLU A 467 24.31 2.22 24.16
N GLY A 468 23.53 1.25 23.70
CA GLY A 468 23.58 -0.10 24.26
C GLY A 468 22.36 -0.97 24.02
N ASP A 469 22.04 -1.30 22.77
CA ASP A 469 21.07 -2.38 22.48
C ASP A 469 21.82 -3.57 21.88
N ARG A 470 22.34 -4.44 22.77
CA ARG A 470 22.80 -5.80 22.44
C ARG A 470 21.93 -6.81 23.18
N ASN A 471 21.56 -7.84 22.41
CA ASN A 471 21.02 -9.14 22.80
C ASN A 471 19.50 -9.26 22.95
N ASN A 472 18.86 -9.64 21.84
CA ASN A 472 18.07 -10.85 21.84
C ASN A 472 18.12 -11.54 20.46
N GLN A 473 19.14 -12.39 20.28
CA GLN A 473 19.25 -13.38 19.20
C GLN A 473 19.01 -14.76 19.82
N ASP A 474 17.83 -15.32 19.57
CA ASP A 474 17.58 -16.72 19.16
C ASP A 474 16.05 -16.87 19.22
N SER A 475 15.31 -17.07 18.14
CA SER A 475 15.29 -18.34 17.44
C SER A 475 14.27 -18.25 16.30
N SER A 476 14.71 -18.45 15.05
CA SER A 476 13.96 -19.15 13.98
C SER A 476 14.82 -19.22 12.72
N LYS A 477 15.74 -20.18 12.68
CA LYS A 477 16.17 -20.78 11.42
C LYS A 477 15.03 -21.71 10.98
N GLY A 478 14.54 -21.57 9.75
CA GLY A 478 13.66 -22.57 9.15
C GLY A 478 12.75 -22.05 8.03
N GLN A 479 13.21 -22.28 6.80
CA GLN A 479 12.50 -22.30 5.51
C GLN A 479 12.18 -20.98 4.81
#